data_AF-A0A965QKF5-F1
#
_entry.id   AF-A0A965QKF5-F1
#
_cell.length_a   1.000
_cell.length_b   1.000
_cell.length_c   1.000
_cell.angle_alpha   90.00
_cell.angle_beta   90.00
_cell.angle_gamma   90.00
#
_symmetry.space_group_name_H-M   'P 1'
#
loop_
_entity.id
_entity.type
_entity.pdbx_description
1 polymer ?
#
loop_
_entity_poly.entity_id
_entity_poly.type
_entity_poly.pdbx_seq_one_letter_code
_entity_poly.pdbx_strand_id
1 'polypeptide(L)'
;VVAVVDTGIDYNHPALKENIWVNLAEQNGQPGIDDDGNGYVDDIYGVDFISGKATPLDDEGHGSHVSGTIAGRLPADDFYGVAPRARLMAVKTHNTKGEGSKASVVKGILYAADNGARVLNCSWGGAPEAGEYDQMLFDAIAYANKKGAVLIASAGNEADNNDTGMHFPSNYDLPGIISVASSTSTDTRSYFSNYGSRTVDLAAPGSNIWSVAAGGKSYVYLSGTSMASPHVSGAAALLASTPAGRSMSPAQIRETLMNNVEKLQEWSNRVISGGRLDVSFIGR
;
A
#
# COMPACT_ATOMS: atom_id res chain seq x y z
N VAL A 1 8.12 -8.56 -2.50
CA VAL A 1 6.72 -8.78 -2.06
C VAL A 1 6.17 -7.44 -1.62
N VAL A 2 4.93 -7.13 -1.99
CA VAL A 2 4.16 -5.97 -1.54
C VAL A 2 2.99 -6.50 -0.73
N ALA A 3 2.89 -6.12 0.54
CA ALA A 3 1.74 -6.43 1.36
C ALA A 3 0.67 -5.33 1.18
N VAL A 4 -0.56 -5.75 0.94
CA VAL A 4 -1.73 -4.88 0.86
C VAL A 4 -2.49 -5.03 2.17
N VAL A 5 -2.30 -4.07 3.07
CA VAL A 5 -2.93 -4.02 4.40
C VAL A 5 -4.23 -3.26 4.25
N ASP A 6 -5.33 -3.96 3.96
CA ASP A 6 -6.58 -3.37 3.44
C ASP A 6 -7.80 -4.29 3.65
N THR A 7 -8.83 -4.22 2.81
CA THR A 7 -10.03 -5.10 2.85
C THR A 7 -9.80 -6.53 2.36
N GLY A 8 -8.58 -6.87 1.93
CA GLY A 8 -8.23 -8.16 1.35
C GLY A 8 -7.86 -8.04 -0.13
N ILE A 9 -7.75 -9.17 -0.81
CA ILE A 9 -7.52 -9.23 -2.27
C ILE A 9 -8.43 -10.28 -2.89
N ASP A 10 -9.12 -9.96 -3.99
CA ASP A 10 -9.73 -10.96 -4.86
C ASP A 10 -8.64 -11.71 -5.62
N TYR A 11 -8.00 -12.66 -4.94
CA TYR A 11 -6.92 -13.51 -5.46
C TYR A 11 -7.39 -14.45 -6.59
N ASN A 12 -8.69 -14.48 -6.91
CA ASN A 12 -9.23 -15.22 -8.06
C ASN A 12 -9.33 -14.35 -9.32
N HIS A 13 -9.23 -13.02 -9.20
CA HIS A 13 -9.34 -12.12 -10.34
C HIS A 13 -8.24 -12.42 -11.39
N PRO A 14 -8.56 -12.58 -12.69
CA PRO A 14 -7.58 -12.96 -13.71
C PRO A 14 -6.36 -12.03 -13.82
N ALA A 15 -6.56 -10.73 -13.55
CA ALA A 15 -5.48 -9.74 -13.53
C ALA A 15 -4.59 -9.79 -12.27
N LEU A 16 -5.00 -10.50 -11.20
CA LEU A 16 -4.28 -10.54 -9.92
C LEU A 16 -3.72 -11.92 -9.60
N LYS A 17 -4.45 -13.00 -9.91
CA LYS A 17 -4.17 -14.37 -9.47
C LYS A 17 -2.72 -14.84 -9.72
N GLU A 18 -2.11 -14.44 -10.82
CA GLU A 18 -0.74 -14.85 -11.19
C GLU A 18 0.33 -14.10 -10.40
N ASN A 19 -0.04 -13.00 -9.74
CA ASN A 19 0.82 -12.12 -8.97
C ASN A 19 0.55 -12.18 -7.47
N ILE A 20 -0.31 -13.08 -6.99
CA ILE A 20 -0.52 -13.29 -5.56
C ILE A 20 0.74 -13.90 -4.94
N TRP A 21 1.13 -13.39 -3.78
CA TRP A 21 2.17 -13.99 -2.94
C TRP A 21 1.65 -15.30 -2.37
N VAL A 22 2.53 -16.28 -2.29
CA VAL A 22 2.21 -17.60 -1.78
C VAL A 22 3.13 -17.91 -0.62
N ASN A 23 2.55 -18.22 0.54
CA ASN A 23 3.28 -18.87 1.62
C ASN A 23 3.60 -20.30 1.18
N LEU A 24 4.85 -20.53 0.79
CA LEU A 24 5.28 -21.84 0.30
C LEU A 24 5.35 -22.90 1.41
N ALA A 25 5.44 -22.50 2.68
CA ALA A 25 5.41 -23.43 3.79
C ALA A 25 4.01 -24.06 3.90
N GLU A 26 2.97 -23.23 3.98
CA GLU A 26 1.57 -23.68 4.01
C GLU A 26 1.13 -24.35 2.71
N GLN A 27 1.49 -23.81 1.54
CA GLN A 27 1.08 -24.42 0.26
C GLN A 27 1.61 -25.85 0.09
N ASN A 28 2.81 -26.14 0.60
CA ASN A 28 3.41 -27.47 0.56
C ASN A 28 3.22 -28.25 1.87
N GLY A 29 2.46 -27.66 2.80
CA GLY A 29 2.19 -28.17 4.14
C GLY A 29 1.03 -29.14 4.19
N GLN A 30 0.53 -29.38 5.40
CA GLN A 30 -0.59 -30.27 5.68
C GLN A 30 -1.87 -29.46 5.93
N PRO A 31 -2.97 -29.76 5.23
CA PRO A 31 -4.23 -29.05 5.44
C PRO A 31 -4.66 -29.05 6.91
N GLY A 32 -4.93 -27.86 7.45
CA GLY A 32 -5.35 -27.67 8.84
C GLY A 32 -4.21 -27.64 9.85
N ILE A 33 -2.96 -27.53 9.41
CA ILE A 33 -1.77 -27.34 10.25
C ILE A 33 -1.18 -25.95 9.97
N ASP A 34 -0.57 -25.35 10.97
CA ASP A 34 0.28 -24.16 10.84
C ASP A 34 1.72 -24.67 10.67
N ASP A 35 2.14 -24.84 9.42
CA ASP A 35 3.38 -25.53 9.03
C ASP A 35 4.62 -24.64 9.19
N ASP A 36 4.49 -23.32 9.12
CA ASP A 36 5.58 -22.39 9.44
C ASP A 36 5.59 -21.90 10.90
N GLY A 37 4.55 -22.22 11.67
CA GLY A 37 4.44 -21.87 13.09
C GLY A 37 4.24 -20.36 13.31
N ASN A 38 3.71 -19.64 12.33
CA ASN A 38 3.50 -18.20 12.39
C ASN A 38 2.22 -17.80 13.14
N GLY A 39 1.41 -18.78 13.57
CA GLY A 39 0.16 -18.60 14.30
C GLY A 39 -1.10 -18.64 13.43
N TYR A 40 -0.98 -18.87 12.13
CA TYR A 40 -2.08 -18.86 11.17
C TYR A 40 -2.10 -20.12 10.31
N VAL A 41 -2.99 -21.04 10.65
CA VAL A 41 -3.24 -22.27 9.89
C VAL A 41 -3.64 -21.97 8.44
N ASP A 42 -2.97 -22.59 7.47
CA ASP A 42 -3.24 -22.56 6.03
C ASP A 42 -3.21 -21.14 5.39
N ASP A 43 -2.39 -20.21 5.88
CA ASP A 43 -2.27 -18.82 5.40
C ASP A 43 -1.58 -18.62 4.04
N ILE A 44 -1.92 -19.50 3.08
CA ILE A 44 -1.33 -19.62 1.74
C ILE A 44 -1.24 -18.29 1.00
N TYR A 45 -2.26 -17.42 1.07
CA TYR A 45 -2.26 -16.11 0.38
C TYR A 45 -2.17 -14.91 1.33
N GLY A 46 -2.09 -15.17 2.63
CA GLY A 46 -2.18 -14.20 3.70
C GLY A 46 -3.34 -14.46 4.67
N VAL A 47 -3.68 -13.45 5.47
CA VAL A 47 -4.55 -13.59 6.65
C VAL A 47 -5.60 -12.49 6.69
N ASP A 48 -6.81 -12.87 7.11
CA ASP A 48 -7.87 -11.98 7.57
C ASP A 48 -7.79 -11.79 9.08
N PHE A 49 -7.35 -10.60 9.50
CA PHE A 49 -7.21 -10.19 10.89
C PHE A 49 -8.52 -9.69 11.52
N ILE A 50 -9.60 -9.57 10.75
CA ILE A 50 -10.95 -9.36 11.28
C ILE A 50 -11.49 -10.66 11.85
N SER A 51 -11.40 -11.76 11.09
CA SER A 51 -11.87 -13.08 11.51
C SER A 51 -10.81 -13.94 12.21
N GLY A 52 -9.52 -13.60 12.05
CA GLY A 52 -8.38 -14.37 12.54
C GLY A 52 -8.09 -15.63 11.73
N LYS A 53 -8.48 -15.68 10.44
CA LYS A 53 -8.40 -16.87 9.58
C LYS A 53 -7.60 -16.58 8.31
N ALA A 54 -7.05 -17.63 7.71
CA ALA A 54 -6.36 -17.63 6.42
C ALA A 54 -7.29 -17.44 5.19
N THR A 55 -8.26 -16.52 5.29
CA THR A 55 -9.22 -16.24 4.21
C THR A 55 -9.27 -14.76 3.87
N PRO A 56 -8.17 -14.16 3.38
CA PRO A 56 -8.06 -12.72 3.11
C PRO A 56 -8.75 -12.30 1.79
N LEU A 57 -9.84 -12.98 1.43
CA LEU A 57 -10.60 -12.66 0.22
C LEU A 57 -11.25 -11.28 0.40
N ASP A 58 -11.16 -10.46 -0.64
CA ASP A 58 -11.79 -9.14 -0.63
C ASP A 58 -13.31 -9.28 -0.83
N ASP A 59 -14.05 -8.81 0.16
CA ASP A 59 -15.51 -8.77 0.20
C ASP A 59 -16.06 -7.34 0.23
N GLU A 60 -15.19 -6.35 0.00
CA GLU A 60 -15.54 -4.92 -0.10
C GLU A 60 -15.18 -4.36 -1.49
N GLY A 61 -13.93 -4.55 -1.94
CA GLY A 61 -13.45 -4.16 -3.26
C GLY A 61 -12.25 -3.20 -3.29
N HIS A 62 -12.05 -2.43 -2.23
CA HIS A 62 -11.01 -1.42 -2.12
C HIS A 62 -9.60 -2.03 -2.21
N GLY A 63 -9.34 -3.10 -1.43
CA GLY A 63 -8.09 -3.83 -1.42
C GLY A 63 -7.72 -4.43 -2.78
N SER A 64 -8.69 -4.94 -3.53
CA SER A 64 -8.47 -5.42 -4.91
C SER A 64 -8.15 -4.29 -5.89
N HIS A 65 -8.79 -3.12 -5.73
CA HIS A 65 -8.52 -1.96 -6.57
C HIS A 65 -7.09 -1.44 -6.39
N VAL A 66 -6.64 -1.28 -5.15
CA VAL A 66 -5.25 -0.87 -4.87
C VAL A 66 -4.27 -1.94 -5.32
N SER A 67 -4.59 -3.22 -5.15
CA SER A 67 -3.78 -4.35 -5.63
C SER A 67 -3.56 -4.33 -7.15
N GLY A 68 -4.62 -4.05 -7.92
CA GLY A 68 -4.53 -3.91 -9.37
C GLY A 68 -3.64 -2.76 -9.80
N THR A 69 -3.70 -1.63 -9.10
CA THR A 69 -2.84 -0.47 -9.38
C THR A 69 -1.36 -0.78 -9.09
N ILE A 70 -1.08 -1.57 -8.05
CA ILE A 70 0.30 -1.98 -7.70
C ILE A 70 0.85 -2.98 -8.72
N ALA A 71 0.17 -4.10 -8.93
CA ALA A 71 0.74 -5.25 -9.65
C ALA A 71 -0.27 -6.01 -10.51
N GLY A 72 -1.38 -5.38 -10.89
CA GLY A 72 -2.31 -5.94 -11.87
C GLY A 72 -1.60 -6.29 -13.18
N ARG A 73 -1.97 -7.41 -13.81
CA ARG A 73 -1.43 -7.80 -15.10
C ARG A 73 -2.43 -8.68 -15.85
N LEU A 74 -3.09 -8.10 -16.84
CA LEU A 74 -3.88 -8.85 -17.81
C LEU A 74 -3.62 -8.30 -19.23
N PRO A 75 -2.62 -8.85 -19.96
CA PRO A 75 -2.26 -8.37 -21.28
C PRO A 75 -3.40 -8.40 -22.31
N ALA A 76 -4.36 -9.32 -22.13
CA ALA A 76 -5.55 -9.41 -22.99
C ALA A 76 -6.44 -8.16 -22.92
N ASP A 77 -6.39 -7.42 -21.81
CA ASP A 77 -7.20 -6.23 -21.54
C ASP A 77 -6.36 -4.94 -21.56
N ASP A 78 -5.08 -5.03 -21.96
CA ASP A 78 -4.09 -3.93 -21.85
C ASP A 78 -3.97 -3.34 -20.43
N PHE A 79 -4.15 -4.19 -19.42
CA PHE A 79 -4.14 -3.77 -18.02
C PHE A 79 -2.84 -4.12 -17.32
N TYR A 80 -2.14 -3.09 -16.83
CA TYR A 80 -0.88 -3.22 -16.07
C TYR A 80 -0.87 -2.26 -14.88
N GLY A 81 -0.63 -2.81 -13.69
CA GLY A 81 -0.19 -2.04 -12.54
C GLY A 81 1.25 -1.57 -12.71
N VAL A 82 1.70 -0.71 -11.80
CA VAL A 82 3.03 -0.09 -11.87
C VAL A 82 4.16 -1.13 -11.79
N ALA A 83 4.01 -2.16 -10.97
CA ALA A 83 4.97 -3.26 -10.79
C ALA A 83 4.33 -4.62 -11.15
N PRO A 84 4.09 -4.92 -12.44
CA PRO A 84 3.26 -6.06 -12.89
C PRO A 84 3.91 -7.44 -12.68
N ARG A 85 5.08 -7.50 -12.03
CA ARG A 85 5.79 -8.73 -11.62
C ARG A 85 5.99 -8.82 -10.10
N ALA A 86 5.49 -7.84 -9.34
CA ALA A 86 5.51 -7.92 -7.89
C ALA A 86 4.57 -9.02 -7.40
N ARG A 87 4.86 -9.55 -6.20
CA ARG A 87 4.01 -10.51 -5.50
C ARG A 87 3.20 -9.78 -4.44
N LEU A 88 1.87 -9.94 -4.46
CA LEU A 88 0.90 -9.28 -3.59
C LEU A 88 0.50 -10.18 -2.42
N MET A 89 0.84 -9.82 -1.20
CA MET A 89 0.41 -10.51 0.02
C MET A 89 -0.88 -9.86 0.53
N ALA A 90 -1.93 -10.68 0.71
CA ALA A 90 -3.24 -10.20 1.14
C ALA A 90 -3.29 -10.12 2.67
N VAL A 91 -3.34 -8.91 3.22
CA VAL A 91 -3.39 -8.66 4.67
C VAL A 91 -4.70 -7.96 4.96
N LYS A 92 -5.77 -8.73 5.20
CA LYS A 92 -7.11 -8.17 5.40
C LYS A 92 -7.24 -7.66 6.83
N THR A 93 -7.31 -6.34 6.99
CA THR A 93 -7.44 -5.64 8.29
C THR A 93 -8.72 -4.84 8.40
N HIS A 94 -9.47 -4.72 7.30
CA HIS A 94 -10.71 -3.98 7.19
C HIS A 94 -11.86 -4.89 6.74
N ASN A 95 -13.05 -4.66 7.29
CA ASN A 95 -14.25 -5.45 7.04
C ASN A 95 -14.96 -5.07 5.72
N THR A 96 -16.15 -5.65 5.47
CA THR A 96 -16.99 -5.39 4.30
C THR A 96 -17.49 -3.94 4.13
N LYS A 97 -17.23 -3.07 5.11
CA LYS A 97 -17.55 -1.64 5.07
C LYS A 97 -16.30 -0.76 4.98
N GLY A 98 -15.13 -1.36 4.81
CA GLY A 98 -13.85 -0.64 4.85
C GLY A 98 -13.48 -0.16 6.25
N GLU A 99 -14.00 -0.77 7.32
CA GLU A 99 -13.70 -0.38 8.70
C GLU A 99 -12.65 -1.34 9.30
N GLY A 100 -11.57 -0.76 9.84
CA GLY A 100 -10.52 -1.48 10.55
C GLY A 100 -10.57 -1.27 12.06
N SER A 101 -9.56 -1.81 12.75
CA SER A 101 -9.29 -1.50 14.15
C SER A 101 -7.80 -1.33 14.36
N LYS A 102 -7.40 -0.56 15.38
CA LYS A 102 -5.98 -0.44 15.77
C LYS A 102 -5.30 -1.81 15.91
N ALA A 103 -5.99 -2.78 16.53
CA ALA A 103 -5.47 -4.12 16.73
C ALA A 103 -5.31 -4.92 15.42
N SER A 104 -6.26 -4.83 14.48
CA SER A 104 -6.17 -5.54 13.21
C SER A 104 -5.04 -4.97 12.35
N VAL A 105 -4.91 -3.65 12.24
CA VAL A 105 -3.84 -3.02 11.45
C VAL A 105 -2.45 -3.28 12.05
N VAL A 106 -2.30 -3.23 13.38
CA VAL A 106 -1.03 -3.56 14.05
C VAL A 106 -0.61 -5.01 13.75
N LYS A 107 -1.52 -5.97 13.93
CA LYS A 107 -1.23 -7.38 13.64
C LYS A 107 -0.89 -7.61 12.17
N GLY A 108 -1.63 -6.98 11.26
CA GLY A 108 -1.39 -7.08 9.82
C GLY A 108 -0.02 -6.53 9.40
N ILE A 109 0.40 -5.39 9.96
CA ILE A 109 1.73 -4.80 9.72
C ILE A 109 2.84 -5.74 10.21
N LEU A 110 2.70 -6.30 11.42
CA LEU A 110 3.69 -7.23 11.96
C LEU A 110 3.78 -8.50 11.11
N TYR A 111 2.63 -9.10 10.76
CA TYR A 111 2.56 -10.26 9.88
C TYR A 111 3.23 -10.04 8.54
N ALA A 112 2.95 -8.90 7.89
CA ALA A 112 3.56 -8.54 6.61
C ALA A 112 5.09 -8.44 6.72
N ALA A 113 5.58 -7.79 7.78
CA ALA A 113 7.01 -7.63 8.02
C ALA A 113 7.70 -8.98 8.29
N ASP A 114 7.08 -9.85 9.09
CA ASP A 114 7.63 -11.16 9.43
C ASP A 114 7.64 -12.13 8.25
N ASN A 115 6.65 -12.03 7.36
CA ASN A 115 6.60 -12.76 6.10
C ASN A 115 7.41 -12.09 4.96
N GLY A 116 8.28 -11.13 5.28
CA GLY A 116 9.28 -10.60 4.34
C GLY A 116 8.73 -9.64 3.29
N ALA A 117 7.61 -8.96 3.55
CA ALA A 117 7.16 -7.85 2.71
C ALA A 117 8.26 -6.77 2.63
N ARG A 118 8.52 -6.26 1.42
CA ARG A 118 9.45 -5.14 1.20
C ARG A 118 8.75 -3.79 1.11
N VAL A 119 7.46 -3.81 0.81
CA VAL A 119 6.60 -2.64 0.72
C VAL A 119 5.27 -2.99 1.41
N LEU A 120 4.77 -2.11 2.26
CA LEU A 120 3.43 -2.18 2.83
C LEU A 120 2.61 -1.03 2.23
N ASN A 121 1.53 -1.35 1.54
CA ASN A 121 0.55 -0.36 1.10
C ASN A 121 -0.53 -0.22 2.16
N CYS A 122 -0.64 0.97 2.75
CA CYS A 122 -1.65 1.35 3.74
C CYS A 122 -2.50 2.48 3.16
N SER A 123 -3.49 2.13 2.35
CA SER A 123 -4.42 3.06 1.69
C SER A 123 -5.60 3.47 2.61
N TRP A 124 -5.31 3.64 3.89
CA TRP A 124 -6.25 3.94 4.96
C TRP A 124 -5.62 4.94 5.94
N GLY A 125 -6.45 5.49 6.82
CA GLY A 125 -6.02 6.43 7.85
C GLY A 125 -7.21 7.17 8.45
N GLY A 126 -6.95 7.91 9.53
CA GLY A 126 -8.02 8.51 10.31
C GLY A 126 -8.80 7.49 11.13
N ALA A 127 -9.95 7.91 11.66
CA ALA A 127 -10.76 7.06 12.53
C ALA A 127 -11.51 5.98 11.72
N PRO A 128 -11.68 4.76 12.27
CA PRO A 128 -11.38 4.37 13.65
C PRO A 128 -9.95 3.84 13.92
N GLU A 129 -9.24 3.32 12.93
CA GLU A 129 -7.98 2.59 13.13
C GLU A 129 -6.75 3.47 13.41
N ALA A 130 -6.77 4.75 13.02
CA ALA A 130 -5.65 5.68 13.13
C ALA A 130 -6.10 7.14 13.28
N GLY A 131 -7.16 7.38 14.06
CA GLY A 131 -7.70 8.73 14.27
C GLY A 131 -6.82 9.66 15.14
N GLU A 132 -5.83 9.10 15.83
CA GLU A 132 -4.92 9.81 16.74
C GLU A 132 -3.57 9.07 16.78
N TYR A 133 -2.57 9.69 17.42
CA TYR A 133 -1.28 9.04 17.65
C TYR A 133 -1.48 7.81 18.55
N ASP A 134 -0.97 6.68 18.12
CA ASP A 134 -1.00 5.42 18.85
C ASP A 134 0.39 4.79 18.88
N GLN A 135 0.91 4.56 20.10
CA GLN A 135 2.27 4.05 20.26
C GLN A 135 2.43 2.62 19.72
N MET A 136 1.39 1.79 19.80
CA MET A 136 1.48 0.41 19.29
C MET A 136 1.55 0.41 17.75
N LEU A 137 0.78 1.27 17.10
CA LEU A 137 0.86 1.44 15.65
C LEU A 137 2.21 2.01 15.22
N PHE A 138 2.72 3.04 15.92
CA PHE A 138 4.07 3.56 15.69
C PHE A 138 5.13 2.46 15.80
N ASP A 139 5.11 1.68 16.89
CA ASP A 139 6.10 0.62 17.15
C ASP A 139 6.01 -0.49 16.10
N ALA A 140 4.81 -0.84 15.63
CA ALA A 140 4.61 -1.83 14.58
C ALA A 140 5.20 -1.36 13.23
N ILE A 141 5.02 -0.09 12.87
CA ILE A 141 5.61 0.47 11.65
C ILE A 141 7.13 0.57 11.78
N ALA A 142 7.64 0.99 12.95
CA ALA A 142 9.07 1.04 13.23
C ALA A 142 9.70 -0.36 13.13
N TYR A 143 9.00 -1.39 13.61
CA TYR A 143 9.39 -2.80 13.46
C TYR A 143 9.45 -3.22 11.99
N ALA A 144 8.42 -2.90 11.19
CA ALA A 144 8.39 -3.19 9.76
C ALA A 144 9.56 -2.50 9.02
N ASN A 145 9.83 -1.22 9.34
CA ASN A 145 10.99 -0.50 8.81
C ASN A 145 12.31 -1.17 9.18
N LYS A 146 12.46 -1.64 10.43
CA LYS A 146 13.65 -2.38 10.87
C LYS A 146 13.82 -3.72 10.14
N LYS A 147 12.73 -4.37 9.75
CA LYS A 147 12.72 -5.58 8.91
C LYS A 147 12.97 -5.29 7.42
N GLY A 148 13.15 -4.03 7.04
CA GLY A 148 13.49 -3.61 5.68
C GLY A 148 12.29 -3.31 4.79
N ALA A 149 11.10 -3.15 5.38
CA ALA A 149 9.88 -2.81 4.67
C ALA A 149 9.60 -1.30 4.71
N VAL A 150 9.37 -0.69 3.55
CA VAL A 150 8.88 0.70 3.47
C VAL A 150 7.35 0.70 3.52
N LEU A 151 6.77 1.62 4.29
CA LEU A 151 5.32 1.79 4.39
C LEU A 151 4.89 2.99 3.53
N ILE A 152 3.89 2.78 2.70
CA ILE A 152 3.29 3.82 1.86
C ILE A 152 1.90 4.13 2.42
N ALA A 153 1.68 5.36 2.86
CA ALA A 153 0.47 5.81 3.52
C ALA A 153 -0.27 6.85 2.68
N SER A 154 -1.58 6.73 2.57
CA SER A 154 -2.43 7.79 2.01
C SER A 154 -2.46 9.02 2.93
N ALA A 155 -2.41 10.22 2.36
CA ALA A 155 -2.40 11.46 3.14
C ALA A 155 -3.77 11.84 3.77
N GLY A 156 -4.88 11.25 3.29
CA GLY A 156 -6.25 11.59 3.69
C GLY A 156 -7.03 12.36 2.62
N ASN A 157 -8.36 12.43 2.77
CA ASN A 157 -9.30 12.89 1.73
C ASN A 157 -10.21 14.06 2.18
N GLU A 158 -9.78 14.81 3.19
CA GLU A 158 -10.55 15.87 3.85
C GLU A 158 -10.24 17.28 3.28
N ALA A 159 -9.34 17.37 2.30
CA ALA A 159 -8.76 18.61 1.77
C ALA A 159 -7.98 19.44 2.82
N ASP A 160 -7.51 18.79 3.88
CA ASP A 160 -6.88 19.41 5.04
C ASP A 160 -5.36 19.52 4.91
N ASN A 161 -4.79 20.38 5.77
CA ASN A 161 -3.35 20.56 5.90
C ASN A 161 -2.79 19.71 7.07
N ASN A 162 -2.09 18.65 6.72
CA ASN A 162 -1.47 17.69 7.65
C ASN A 162 -0.34 18.30 8.50
N ASP A 163 0.16 19.49 8.14
CA ASP A 163 1.12 20.24 8.96
C ASP A 163 0.46 20.82 10.24
N THR A 164 -0.87 20.90 10.27
CA THR A 164 -1.66 21.45 11.39
C THR A 164 -2.72 20.50 11.92
N GLY A 165 -3.27 19.62 11.07
CA GLY A 165 -4.20 18.56 11.46
C GLY A 165 -3.59 17.20 11.14
N MET A 166 -2.97 16.57 12.13
CA MET A 166 -2.24 15.31 11.90
C MET A 166 -3.18 14.20 11.41
N HIS A 167 -2.74 13.46 10.39
CA HIS A 167 -3.40 12.27 9.86
C HIS A 167 -2.49 11.06 10.04
N PHE A 168 -2.95 10.01 10.71
CA PHE A 168 -2.16 8.79 10.90
C PHE A 168 -2.66 7.67 9.97
N PRO A 169 -1.76 6.81 9.46
CA PRO A 169 -0.34 6.70 9.82
C PRO A 169 0.60 7.68 9.11
N SER A 170 0.11 8.50 8.16
CA SER A 170 0.97 9.34 7.31
C SER A 170 1.83 10.38 8.03
N ASN A 171 1.42 10.84 9.22
CA ASN A 171 2.13 11.83 10.03
C ASN A 171 3.09 11.21 11.06
N TYR A 172 3.23 9.89 11.16
CA TYR A 172 4.25 9.31 12.03
C TYR A 172 5.65 9.68 11.53
N ASP A 173 6.50 10.18 12.43
CA ASP A 173 7.89 10.54 12.12
C ASP A 173 8.78 9.29 12.14
N LEU A 174 8.69 8.51 11.08
CA LEU A 174 9.52 7.32 10.84
C LEU A 174 10.17 7.41 9.45
N PRO A 175 11.48 7.09 9.34
CA PRO A 175 12.23 7.33 8.11
C PRO A 175 11.79 6.41 6.95
N GLY A 176 11.06 5.33 7.23
CA GLY A 176 10.54 4.40 6.22
C GLY A 176 9.04 4.56 5.94
N ILE A 177 8.44 5.73 6.19
CA ILE A 177 7.07 6.06 5.77
C ILE A 177 7.11 7.02 4.58
N ILE A 178 6.33 6.74 3.53
CA ILE A 178 6.06 7.67 2.44
C ILE A 178 4.59 8.07 2.46
N SER A 179 4.32 9.33 2.78
CA SER A 179 2.99 9.95 2.79
C SER A 179 2.63 10.51 1.41
N VAL A 180 1.48 10.10 0.86
CA VAL A 180 1.14 10.29 -0.55
C VAL A 180 -0.13 11.14 -0.73
N ALA A 181 0.03 12.31 -1.35
CA ALA A 181 -1.09 13.14 -1.84
C ALA A 181 -1.62 12.64 -3.19
N SER A 182 -2.86 13.03 -3.52
CA SER A 182 -3.54 12.68 -4.76
C SER A 182 -3.48 13.81 -5.79
N SER A 183 -3.05 13.48 -7.00
CA SER A 183 -3.10 14.35 -8.18
C SER A 183 -4.20 13.95 -9.16
N THR A 184 -4.62 14.92 -9.98
CA THR A 184 -5.51 14.70 -11.12
C THR A 184 -4.71 14.38 -12.39
N SER A 185 -5.42 14.08 -13.48
CA SER A 185 -4.83 13.88 -14.81
C SER A 185 -4.27 15.16 -15.44
N THR A 186 -4.53 16.33 -14.87
CA THR A 186 -3.96 17.62 -15.29
C THR A 186 -2.86 18.11 -14.35
N ASP A 187 -2.28 17.20 -13.56
CA ASP A 187 -1.18 17.46 -12.61
C ASP A 187 -1.50 18.48 -11.51
N THR A 188 -2.78 18.73 -11.25
CA THR A 188 -3.25 19.54 -10.12
C THR A 188 -3.51 18.67 -8.90
N ARG A 189 -3.55 19.25 -7.69
CA ARG A 189 -4.02 18.54 -6.50
C ARG A 189 -5.49 18.15 -6.69
N SER A 190 -5.83 16.89 -6.44
CA SER A 190 -7.22 16.45 -6.33
C SER A 190 -7.92 17.26 -5.24
N TYR A 191 -9.14 17.77 -5.50
CA TYR A 191 -9.78 18.75 -4.60
C TYR A 191 -9.89 18.23 -3.16
N PHE A 192 -10.09 16.92 -2.98
CA PHE A 192 -10.20 16.23 -1.70
C PHE A 192 -8.86 15.92 -1.03
N SER A 193 -7.72 15.95 -1.73
CA SER A 193 -6.47 15.44 -1.17
C SER A 193 -5.99 16.28 0.00
N ASN A 194 -5.65 15.66 1.12
CA ASN A 194 -4.83 16.32 2.12
C ASN A 194 -3.44 16.64 1.56
N TYR A 195 -2.76 17.60 2.18
CA TYR A 195 -1.44 18.09 1.80
C TYR A 195 -0.67 18.53 3.05
N GLY A 196 0.64 18.75 2.92
CA GLY A 196 1.47 19.21 4.02
C GLY A 196 2.90 19.42 3.55
N SER A 197 3.38 20.65 3.62
CA SER A 197 4.73 21.02 3.16
C SER A 197 5.85 20.38 3.98
N ARG A 198 5.53 19.87 5.17
CA ARG A 198 6.48 19.25 6.11
C ARG A 198 6.11 17.81 6.47
N THR A 199 4.93 17.34 6.07
CA THR A 199 4.32 16.09 6.55
C THR A 199 3.81 15.16 5.44
N VAL A 200 3.71 15.65 4.20
CA VAL A 200 3.35 14.83 3.03
C VAL A 200 4.52 14.81 2.06
N ASP A 201 4.95 13.63 1.63
CA ASP A 201 6.23 13.47 0.94
C ASP A 201 6.15 13.84 -0.53
N LEU A 202 5.19 13.26 -1.25
CA LEU A 202 5.03 13.45 -2.69
C LEU A 202 3.56 13.25 -3.12
N ALA A 203 3.25 13.62 -4.36
CA ALA A 203 1.95 13.36 -4.96
C ALA A 203 2.00 12.20 -5.96
N ALA A 204 0.89 11.51 -6.18
CA ALA A 204 0.73 10.51 -7.24
C ALA A 204 -0.70 10.52 -7.79
N PRO A 205 -0.94 9.96 -9.00
CA PRO A 205 -2.28 9.92 -9.59
C PRO A 205 -3.29 9.23 -8.68
N GLY A 206 -4.36 9.95 -8.30
CA GLY A 206 -5.39 9.40 -7.41
C GLY A 206 -6.81 9.86 -7.72
N SER A 207 -7.03 10.59 -8.82
CA SER A 207 -8.39 10.90 -9.32
C SER A 207 -8.71 10.09 -10.57
N ASN A 208 -9.88 9.46 -10.60
CA ASN A 208 -10.38 8.63 -11.70
C ASN A 208 -9.37 7.53 -12.11
N ILE A 209 -8.93 6.75 -11.12
CA ILE A 209 -8.00 5.64 -11.34
C ILE A 209 -8.78 4.38 -11.69
N TRP A 210 -8.52 3.85 -12.88
CA TRP A 210 -9.08 2.60 -13.37
C TRP A 210 -8.29 1.41 -12.83
N SER A 211 -8.96 0.50 -12.11
CA SER A 211 -8.33 -0.71 -11.60
C SER A 211 -9.36 -1.82 -11.34
N VAL A 212 -8.89 -2.96 -10.86
CA VAL A 212 -9.68 -4.17 -10.57
C VAL A 212 -10.83 -3.87 -9.60
N ALA A 213 -12.01 -4.42 -9.87
CA ALA A 213 -13.12 -4.50 -8.93
C ALA A 213 -13.20 -5.93 -8.35
N ALA A 214 -13.49 -6.06 -7.05
CA ALA A 214 -13.70 -7.38 -6.45
C ALA A 214 -15.02 -8.03 -6.89
N GLY A 215 -15.09 -9.37 -6.79
CA GLY A 215 -16.33 -10.12 -6.99
C GLY A 215 -16.63 -10.45 -8.45
N GLY A 216 -15.62 -10.44 -9.33
CA GLY A 216 -15.84 -10.71 -10.76
C GLY A 216 -14.61 -10.54 -11.63
N LYS A 217 -14.84 -10.30 -12.93
CA LYS A 217 -13.80 -9.97 -13.93
C LYS A 217 -13.99 -8.54 -14.43
N SER A 218 -14.24 -7.60 -13.53
CA SER A 218 -14.58 -6.22 -13.86
C SER A 218 -13.56 -5.24 -13.31
N TYR A 219 -13.62 -4.03 -13.85
CA TYR A 219 -12.79 -2.91 -13.45
C TYR A 219 -13.69 -1.74 -13.08
N VAL A 220 -13.19 -0.83 -12.24
CA VAL A 220 -13.93 0.34 -11.76
C VAL A 220 -13.00 1.55 -11.63
N TYR A 221 -13.57 2.74 -11.80
CA TYR A 221 -12.89 4.00 -11.53
C TYR A 221 -13.14 4.41 -10.08
N LEU A 222 -12.08 4.60 -9.30
CA LEU A 222 -12.14 5.18 -7.95
C LEU A 222 -11.27 6.43 -7.86
N SER A 223 -11.54 7.25 -6.85
CA SER A 223 -10.75 8.45 -6.53
C SER A 223 -10.47 8.52 -5.03
N GLY A 224 -9.23 8.83 -4.68
CA GLY A 224 -8.76 8.97 -3.31
C GLY A 224 -7.24 9.03 -3.23
N THR A 225 -6.69 9.50 -2.12
CA THR A 225 -5.28 9.28 -1.77
C THR A 225 -4.97 7.80 -1.60
N SER A 226 -5.99 6.99 -1.31
CA SER A 226 -5.97 5.53 -1.36
C SER A 226 -5.63 4.96 -2.74
N MET A 227 -5.92 5.67 -3.84
CA MET A 227 -5.53 5.29 -5.20
C MET A 227 -4.18 5.89 -5.62
N ALA A 228 -3.72 6.96 -4.95
CA ALA A 228 -2.39 7.53 -5.17
C ALA A 228 -1.29 6.66 -4.55
N SER A 229 -1.50 6.23 -3.31
CA SER A 229 -0.58 5.36 -2.55
C SER A 229 -0.12 4.10 -3.32
N PRO A 230 -1.00 3.31 -3.97
CA PRO A 230 -0.57 2.10 -4.69
C PRO A 230 0.31 2.37 -5.90
N HIS A 231 0.23 3.55 -6.53
CA HIS A 231 1.20 3.92 -7.58
C HIS A 231 2.62 4.02 -6.99
N VAL A 232 2.75 4.64 -5.81
CA VAL A 232 4.02 4.79 -5.09
C VAL A 232 4.48 3.44 -4.54
N SER A 233 3.58 2.60 -4.05
CA SER A 233 3.87 1.21 -3.64
C SER A 233 4.44 0.39 -4.79
N GLY A 234 3.87 0.51 -6.00
CA GLY A 234 4.42 -0.10 -7.19
C GLY A 234 5.80 0.46 -7.56
N ALA A 235 6.00 1.78 -7.50
CA ALA A 235 7.30 2.39 -7.74
C ALA A 235 8.37 1.93 -6.74
N ALA A 236 8.02 1.86 -5.45
CA ALA A 236 8.89 1.32 -4.41
C ALA A 236 9.23 -0.16 -4.66
N ALA A 237 8.28 -0.96 -5.13
CA ALA A 237 8.50 -2.35 -5.50
C ALA A 237 9.42 -2.50 -6.71
N LEU A 238 9.25 -1.67 -7.75
CA LEU A 238 10.14 -1.62 -8.90
C LEU A 238 11.56 -1.26 -8.46
N LEU A 239 11.73 -0.18 -7.70
CA LEU A 239 13.02 0.27 -7.20
C LEU A 239 13.69 -0.84 -6.38
N ALA A 240 12.98 -1.43 -5.41
CA ALA A 240 13.48 -2.53 -4.57
C ALA A 240 13.85 -3.80 -5.36
N SER A 241 13.32 -3.99 -6.59
CA SER A 241 13.64 -5.12 -7.45
C SER A 241 14.97 -4.98 -8.21
N THR A 242 15.45 -3.74 -8.39
CA THR A 242 16.71 -3.43 -9.06
C THR A 242 17.92 -3.96 -8.27
N PRO A 243 19.07 -4.21 -8.92
CA PRO A 243 20.28 -4.66 -8.21
C PRO A 243 20.69 -3.75 -7.04
N ALA A 244 20.63 -2.44 -7.22
CA ALA A 244 20.93 -1.48 -6.16
C ALA A 244 19.85 -1.47 -5.06
N GLY A 245 18.57 -1.42 -5.47
CA GLY A 245 17.44 -1.30 -4.56
C GLY A 245 17.23 -2.49 -3.62
N ARG A 246 17.68 -3.70 -3.99
CA ARG A 246 17.60 -4.88 -3.11
C ARG A 246 18.25 -4.65 -1.75
N SER A 247 19.34 -3.88 -1.73
CA SER A 247 20.12 -3.57 -0.52
C SER A 247 19.71 -2.26 0.16
N MET A 248 18.82 -1.47 -0.45
CA MET A 248 18.37 -0.21 0.14
C MET A 248 17.51 -0.45 1.38
N SER A 249 17.80 0.32 2.42
CA SER A 249 16.91 0.50 3.56
C SER A 249 15.62 1.21 3.15
N PRO A 250 14.54 1.12 3.96
CA PRO A 250 13.31 1.86 3.71
C PRO A 250 13.52 3.37 3.56
N ALA A 251 14.42 3.95 4.37
CA ALA A 251 14.79 5.36 4.28
C ALA A 251 15.42 5.71 2.93
N GLN A 252 16.33 4.86 2.42
CA GLN A 252 16.96 5.07 1.12
C GLN A 252 15.96 4.92 -0.04
N ILE A 253 14.99 3.99 0.05
CA ILE A 253 13.91 3.87 -0.93
C ILE A 253 13.09 5.16 -0.96
N ARG A 254 12.66 5.65 0.23
CA ARG A 254 11.93 6.90 0.38
C ARG A 254 12.67 8.08 -0.23
N GLU A 255 13.92 8.31 0.19
CA GLU A 255 14.75 9.41 -0.30
C GLU A 255 14.95 9.34 -1.81
N THR A 256 15.20 8.14 -2.36
CA THR A 256 15.38 7.95 -3.80
C THR A 256 14.13 8.35 -4.58
N LEU A 257 12.94 7.92 -4.14
CA LEU A 257 11.68 8.29 -4.78
C LEU A 257 11.41 9.80 -4.66
N MET A 258 11.62 10.40 -3.48
CA MET A 258 11.40 11.83 -3.24
C MET A 258 12.35 12.73 -4.05
N ASN A 259 13.59 12.29 -4.28
CA ASN A 259 14.59 13.06 -5.01
C ASN A 259 14.41 13.00 -6.53
N ASN A 260 13.64 12.04 -7.05
CA ASN A 260 13.42 11.83 -8.48
C ASN A 260 11.96 12.06 -8.90
N VAL A 261 11.20 12.85 -8.13
CA VAL A 261 9.87 13.31 -8.53
C VAL A 261 9.94 14.28 -9.71
N GLU A 262 8.88 14.35 -10.50
CA GLU A 262 8.64 15.45 -11.40
C GLU A 262 8.22 16.69 -10.60
N LYS A 263 9.10 17.69 -10.54
CA LYS A 263 8.85 18.95 -9.82
C LYS A 263 7.84 19.79 -10.59
N LEU A 264 6.76 20.18 -9.93
CA LEU A 264 5.70 21.00 -10.53
C LEU A 264 5.34 22.15 -9.59
N GLN A 265 4.97 23.30 -10.18
CA GLN A 265 4.64 24.50 -9.41
C GLN A 265 3.50 24.26 -8.41
N GLU A 266 2.52 23.43 -8.77
CA GLU A 266 1.40 23.03 -7.91
C GLU A 266 1.87 22.46 -6.56
N TRP A 267 2.97 21.70 -6.57
CA TRP A 267 3.41 20.90 -5.42
C TRP A 267 4.45 21.58 -4.54
N SER A 268 5.07 22.67 -5.01
CA SER A 268 6.24 23.31 -4.39
C SER A 268 6.08 23.74 -2.92
N ASN A 269 4.84 23.99 -2.47
CA ASN A 269 4.51 24.33 -1.08
C ASN A 269 3.41 23.43 -0.50
N ARG A 270 3.20 22.24 -1.07
CA ARG A 270 2.12 21.32 -0.68
C ARG A 270 2.62 19.95 -0.26
N VAL A 271 3.80 19.55 -0.71
CA VAL A 271 4.46 18.30 -0.31
C VAL A 271 5.97 18.57 -0.21
N ILE A 272 6.69 17.80 0.62
CA ILE A 272 8.12 17.98 0.92
C ILE A 272 8.96 17.89 -0.35
N SER A 273 8.70 16.90 -1.20
CA SER A 273 9.41 16.73 -2.47
C SER A 273 9.04 17.80 -3.50
N GLY A 274 8.04 18.63 -3.29
CA GLY A 274 7.59 19.62 -4.28
C GLY A 274 7.18 19.03 -5.64
N GLY A 275 6.84 17.74 -5.71
CA GLY A 275 6.58 17.08 -6.98
C GLY A 275 5.68 15.85 -6.93
N ARG A 276 5.38 15.35 -8.13
CA ARG A 276 4.61 14.15 -8.40
C ARG A 276 5.54 12.99 -8.72
N LEU A 277 5.18 11.77 -8.31
CA LEU A 277 5.86 10.53 -8.65
C LEU A 277 6.27 10.48 -10.14
N ASP A 278 7.54 10.17 -10.40
CA ASP A 278 8.07 9.76 -11.70
C ASP A 278 8.84 8.45 -11.50
N VAL A 279 8.63 7.49 -12.39
CA VAL A 279 9.29 6.17 -12.35
C VAL A 279 10.30 6.00 -13.49
N SER A 280 10.47 7.00 -14.36
CA SER A 280 11.34 6.95 -15.54
C SER A 280 12.82 6.71 -15.18
N PHE A 281 13.23 7.13 -13.98
CA PHE A 281 14.58 6.93 -13.46
C PHE A 281 14.86 5.47 -13.04
N ILE A 282 13.81 4.67 -12.79
CA ILE A 282 13.94 3.27 -12.41
C ILE A 282 14.14 2.47 -13.70
N GLY A 283 15.41 2.15 -13.99
CA GLY A 283 15.79 1.39 -15.18
C GLY A 283 15.00 0.08 -15.35
N ARG A 284 14.73 -0.28 -16.61
CA ARG A 284 14.00 -1.50 -16.99
C ARG A 284 14.78 -2.79 -16.71
#